data_AF-A0A0A9D8V0-F1
#
_entry.id   AF-A0A0A9D8V0-F1
#
_cell.length_a   1.000
_cell.length_b   1.000
_cell.length_c   1.000
_cell.angle_alpha   90.00
_cell.angle_beta   90.00
_cell.angle_gamma   90.00
#
_symmetry.space_group_name_H-M   'P 1'
#
loop_
_entity.id
_entity.type
_entity.pdbx_description
1 polymer ?
#
loop_
_entity_poly.entity_id
_entity_poly.type
_entity_poly.pdbx_seq_one_letter_code
_entity_poly.pdbx_strand_id
1 'polypeptide(L)' 'MASSERYFSPNYTVQMVRVLVATAMREAAAGAGEDALLNLMDATDRRAIAPPAPPEGLCLVDVGYKDFNEQRCFIVD' A
#
# COMPACT_ATOMS: atom_id res chain seq x y z
N MET A 1 -24.00 -21.53 -0.93
CA MET A 1 -23.36 -20.70 0.11
C MET A 1 -21.88 -20.60 -0.25
N ALA A 2 -21.57 -19.73 -1.21
CA ALA A 2 -20.22 -19.58 -1.75
C ALA A 2 -19.58 -18.35 -1.09
N SER A 3 -18.55 -18.59 -0.28
CA SER A 3 -17.72 -17.54 0.31
C SER A 3 -17.12 -16.70 -0.80
N SER A 4 -17.47 -15.42 -0.79
CA SER A 4 -16.83 -14.38 -1.56
C SER A 4 -15.46 -14.10 -0.96
N GLU A 5 -14.46 -14.91 -1.32
CA GLU A 5 -13.08 -14.45 -1.32
C GLU A 5 -12.99 -13.33 -2.36
N ARG A 6 -13.26 -12.12 -1.89
CA ARG A 6 -12.93 -10.89 -2.60
C ARG A 6 -11.45 -10.98 -2.92
N TYR A 7 -11.14 -11.20 -4.19
CA TYR A 7 -9.86 -10.85 -4.76
C TYR A 7 -9.61 -9.38 -4.45
N PHE A 8 -8.94 -9.11 -3.33
CA PHE A 8 -8.30 -7.84 -3.07
C PHE A 8 -7.15 -7.77 -4.08
N SER A 9 -7.47 -7.29 -5.29
CA SER A 9 -6.44 -6.86 -6.23
C SER A 9 -5.60 -5.84 -5.45
N PRO A 10 -4.28 -6.03 -5.30
CA PRO A 10 -3.42 -5.06 -4.62
C PRO A 10 -3.21 -3.89 -5.58
N ASN A 11 -4.29 -3.17 -5.87
CA ASN A 11 -4.23 -1.93 -6.61
C ASN A 11 -3.72 -0.90 -5.61
N TYR A 12 -2.40 -0.83 -5.49
CA TYR A 12 -1.73 0.27 -4.82
C TYR A 12 -2.25 1.56 -5.44
N THR A 13 -2.98 2.36 -4.66
CA THR A 13 -3.28 3.74 -5.04
C THR A 13 -1.94 4.44 -5.23
N VAL A 14 -1.81 5.21 -6.30
CA VAL A 14 -0.58 5.94 -6.63
C VAL A 14 -0.07 6.65 -5.37
N GLN A 15 1.17 6.37 -4.98
CA GLN A 15 1.86 6.91 -3.79
C GLN A 15 1.49 6.33 -2.41
N MET A 16 0.70 5.24 -2.30
CA MET A 16 0.31 4.68 -0.99
C MET A 16 1.47 4.47 -0.02
N VAL A 17 2.54 3.81 -0.47
CA VAL A 17 3.71 3.55 0.38
C VAL A 17 4.33 4.85 0.90
N ARG A 18 4.43 5.87 0.04
CA ARG A 18 4.99 7.19 0.40
C ARG A 18 4.13 7.93 1.42
N VAL A 19 2.80 7.79 1.33
CA VAL A 19 1.85 8.38 2.27
C VAL A 19 1.89 7.66 3.62
N LEU A 20 1.98 6.33 3.61
CA LEU A 20 2.09 5.52 4.83
C LEU A 20 3.37 5.85 5.60
N VAL A 21 4.51 5.89 4.92
CA VAL A 21 5.81 6.23 5.53
C VAL A 21 5.77 7.65 6.12
N ALA A 22 5.32 8.65 5.35
CA ALA A 22 5.25 10.03 5.84
C ALA A 22 4.35 10.18 7.06
N THR A 23 3.19 9.52 7.05
CA THR A 23 2.23 9.59 8.16
C THR A 23 2.80 8.92 9.41
N ALA A 24 3.38 7.71 9.26
CA ALA A 24 4.02 7.02 10.37
C ALA A 24 5.14 7.85 11.02
N MET A 25 6.00 8.47 10.21
CA MET A 25 7.05 9.36 10.71
C MET A 25 6.49 10.58 11.44
N ARG A 26 5.43 11.21 10.90
CA ARG A 26 4.77 12.36 11.54
C ARG A 26 4.20 11.98 12.90
N GLU A 27 3.46 10.87 12.98
CA GLU A 27 2.86 10.39 14.24
C GLU A 27 3.93 10.02 15.27
N ALA A 28 4.99 9.32 14.84
CA ALA A 28 6.10 8.97 15.72
C ALA A 28 6.82 10.23 16.26
N ALA A 29 7.07 11.24 15.41
CA ALA A 29 7.68 12.50 15.82
C ALA A 29 6.78 13.31 16.78
N ALA A 30 5.47 13.16 16.69
CA ALA A 30 4.50 13.74 17.61
C ALA A 30 4.34 12.95 18.93
N GLY A 31 5.01 11.79 19.07
CA GLY A 31 4.89 10.93 20.23
C GLY A 31 3.54 10.21 20.31
N ALA A 32 2.90 9.96 19.17
CA ALA A 32 1.62 9.26 19.13
C ALA A 32 1.77 7.80 19.59
N GLY A 33 0.69 7.24 20.14
CA GLY A 33 0.65 5.86 20.60
C GLY A 33 0.66 4.84 19.46
N GLU A 34 0.84 3.56 19.81
CA GLU A 34 1.00 2.45 18.86
C GLU A 34 -0.19 2.30 17.90
N ASP A 35 -1.40 2.65 18.35
CA ASP A 35 -2.64 2.56 17.56
C ASP A 35 -2.91 3.77 16.66
N ALA A 36 -2.02 4.76 16.61
CA ALA A 36 -2.28 6.01 15.88
C ALA A 36 -2.59 5.77 14.39
N LEU A 37 -1.86 4.88 13.73
CA LEU A 37 -2.11 4.54 12.32
C LEU A 37 -3.42 3.77 12.12
N LEU A 38 -3.79 2.89 13.06
CA LEU A 38 -5.05 2.15 13.01
C LEU A 38 -6.25 3.10 13.17
N ASN A 39 -6.16 4.03 14.13
CA ASN A 39 -7.18 5.04 14.34
C ASN A 39 -7.36 5.95 13.11
N LEU A 40 -6.26 6.29 12.41
CA LEU A 40 -6.31 7.04 11.16
C LEU A 40 -6.96 6.25 10.02
N MET A 41 -6.74 4.93 9.96
CA MET A 41 -7.40 4.07 8.98
C MET A 41 -8.91 3.99 9.22
N ASP A 42 -9.33 3.84 10.49
CA ASP A 42 -10.75 3.77 10.87
C ASP A 42 -11.50 5.08 10.61
N ALA A 43 -10.82 6.22 10.75
CA ALA A 43 -11.42 7.53 10.47
C ALA A 43 -11.77 7.72 8.98
N THR A 44 -11.15 6.98 8.06
CA THR A 44 -11.34 7.08 6.60
C THR A 44 -11.16 8.50 6.01
N ASP A 45 -10.45 9.39 6.72
CA ASP A 45 -10.22 10.77 6.30
C ASP A 45 -8.85 10.97 5.63
N ARG A 46 -8.88 11.31 4.34
CA ARG A 46 -7.66 11.60 3.56
C ARG A 46 -6.95 12.90 3.95
N ARG A 47 -7.59 13.80 4.70
CA ARG A 47 -6.94 15.02 5.19
C ARG A 47 -6.14 14.77 6.48
N ALA A 48 -6.46 13.69 7.18
CA ALA A 48 -5.79 13.34 8.42
C ALA A 48 -4.40 12.73 8.19
N ILE A 49 -4.09 12.28 6.98
CA ILE A 49 -2.81 11.69 6.57
C ILE A 49 -1.81 12.76 6.09
N ALA A 50 -0.52 12.47 6.26
CA ALA A 50 0.56 13.37 5.83
C ALA A 50 0.67 13.40 4.29
N PRO A 51 1.23 14.48 3.71
CA PRO A 51 1.57 14.49 2.29
C PRO A 51 2.57 13.37 1.96
N PRO A 52 2.56 12.84 0.72
CA PRO A 52 3.46 11.75 0.33
C PRO A 52 4.92 12.14 0.53
N ALA A 53 5.70 11.29 1.19
CA ALA A 53 7.14 11.46 1.36
C ALA A 53 7.84 11.66 0.00
N PRO A 54 9.01 12.31 -0.07
CA PRO A 54 9.82 12.35 -1.29
C PRO A 54 10.06 10.93 -1.85
N PRO A 55 10.18 10.76 -3.18
CA PRO A 55 10.43 9.43 -3.77
C PRO A 55 11.84 8.92 -3.48
N GLU A 56 12.79 9.81 -3.17
CA GLU A 56 14.15 9.46 -2.79
C GLU A 56 14.14 8.58 -1.54
N GLY A 57 14.86 7.45 -1.58
CA GLY A 57 14.91 6.50 -0.46
C GLY A 57 13.85 5.40 -0.51
N LEU A 58 12.92 5.42 -1.48
CA LEU A 58 12.03 4.30 -1.76
C LEU A 58 12.60 3.43 -2.90
N CYS A 59 12.86 2.15 -2.64
CA CYS A 59 13.35 1.20 -3.64
C CYS A 59 12.43 -0.03 -3.70
N LEU A 60 12.08 -0.47 -4.91
CA LEU A 60 11.43 -1.76 -5.11
C LEU A 60 12.48 -2.85 -4.98
N VAL A 61 12.36 -3.68 -3.95
CA VAL A 61 13.39 -4.68 -3.61
C VAL A 61 13.23 -5.96 -4.43
N ASP A 62 12.01 -6.43 -4.64
CA ASP A 62 11.74 -7.69 -5.33
C ASP A 62 10.32 -7.71 -5.91
N VAL A 63 10.11 -8.53 -6.93
CA VAL A 63 8.80 -8.84 -7.52
C VAL A 63 8.66 -10.34 -7.66
N GLY A 64 7.77 -10.93 -6.86
CA GLY A 64 7.47 -12.36 -6.90
C GLY A 64 6.56 -12.70 -8.09
N TYR A 65 7.15 -13.09 -9.22
CA TYR A 65 6.41 -13.77 -10.28
C TYR A 65 6.28 -15.26 -9.95
N LYS A 66 5.10 -15.83 -10.19
CA LYS A 66 4.93 -17.30 -10.21
C LYS A 66 5.44 -17.84 -11.55
N ASP A 67 5.64 -19.16 -11.63
CA ASP A 67 6.07 -19.83 -12.85
C ASP A 67 5.27 -19.36 -14.07
N PHE A 68 6.01 -19.12 -15.15
CA PHE A 68 5.44 -18.67 -16.40
C PHE A 68 4.41 -19.67 -16.90
N ASN A 69 3.17 -19.20 -17.09
CA ASN A 69 2.09 -20.02 -17.64
C ASN A 69 1.86 -19.65 -19.11
N GLU A 70 2.38 -20.48 -20.00
CA GLU A 70 2.22 -20.37 -21.46
C GLU A 70 0.74 -20.26 -21.88
N GLN A 71 -0.17 -20.92 -21.17
CA GLN A 71 -1.62 -20.87 -21.46
C GLN A 71 -2.27 -19.53 -21.13
N ARG A 72 -1.57 -18.64 -20.40
CA ARG A 72 -2.03 -17.29 -20.04
C ARG A 72 -1.24 -16.19 -20.75
N CYS A 73 -0.34 -16.56 -21.67
CA CYS A 73 0.40 -15.60 -22.47
C CYS A 73 -0.39 -15.27 -23.74
N PHE A 74 -0.90 -14.03 -23.84
CA PHE A 74 -1.68 -13.55 -24.98
C PHE A 74 -0.84 -12.73 -25.97
N ILE A 75 0.48 -12.70 -25.79
CA ILE A 75 1.41 -12.12 -26.76
C ILE A 75 1.74 -13.23 -27.74
N VAL A 76 1.08 -13.19 -28.89
CA VAL A 76 1.38 -14.00 -30.08
C VAL A 76 1.80 -13.01 -31.17
N ASP A 77 2.85 -13.35 -31.92
CA ASP A 77 3.36 -12.58 -33.07
C ASP A 77 2.25 -12.20 -34.07
#